data_AF-A0AAD4Q586-F1
#
_entry.id   AF-A0AAD4Q586-F1
#
_cell.length_a   1.000
_cell.length_b   1.000
_cell.length_c   1.000
_cell.angle_alpha   90.00
_cell.angle_beta   90.00
_cell.angle_gamma   90.00
#
_symmetry.space_group_name_H-M   'P 1'
#
loop_
_entity.id
_entity.type
_entity.pdbx_description
1 polymer ?
#
loop_
_entity_poly.entity_id
_entity_poly.type
_entity_poly.pdbx_seq_one_letter_code
_entity_poly.pdbx_strand_id
1 'polypeptide(L)'
;MGTRSLICIFYKGRFMVAQYTQFDGYLEGQGWSILKFLVVHGNIDRLKAGMEFVSIIDRERLTQLVSGHGYTTSDHSGQMVCECGAPQPFSGPGTCVPPSLSRMTGANILNMIASASDQSYLPVTLGLEFVNDGLFCEFAYCVDLDADVFEIFAGCVEKPKKTSSNDTSKEELLIGQCRFLEVGAETDTVPKLLMSYPFDHLPGNLNDMVNQVTTKNPDMFIKDDEDEPKSPTKKDEEDEKSGEVKDSEEKHDETETTS
;
A
#
# COMPACT_ATOMS: atom_id res chain seq x y z
N MET A 1 2.15 9.15 9.27
CA MET A 1 1.50 7.85 9.01
C MET A 1 0.94 7.90 7.60
N GLY A 2 0.86 6.77 6.89
CA GLY A 2 0.32 6.75 5.53
C GLY A 2 -0.41 5.45 5.25
N THR A 3 -1.26 5.48 4.24
CA THR A 3 -2.19 4.40 3.92
C THR A 3 -1.44 3.22 3.32
N ARG A 4 -1.51 2.07 3.98
CA ARG A 4 -0.75 0.88 3.57
C ARG A 4 -1.62 -0.05 2.74
N SER A 5 -0.97 -0.72 1.79
CA SER A 5 -1.67 -1.63 0.88
C SER A 5 -0.78 -2.76 0.40
N LEU A 6 -1.41 -3.79 -0.16
CA LEU A 6 -0.73 -4.87 -0.87
C LEU A 6 -1.03 -4.79 -2.38
N ILE A 7 -0.01 -4.94 -3.21
CA ILE A 7 -0.15 -4.95 -4.67
C ILE A 7 0.29 -6.31 -5.19
N CYS A 8 -0.66 -7.03 -5.75
CA CYS A 8 -0.50 -8.41 -6.17
C CYS A 8 -0.55 -8.56 -7.68
N ILE A 9 0.20 -9.54 -8.18
CA ILE A 9 0.05 -10.06 -9.54
C ILE A 9 -0.16 -11.58 -9.42
N PHE A 10 -1.29 -12.05 -9.93
CA PHE A 10 -1.62 -13.46 -10.02
C PHE A 10 -1.40 -13.94 -11.45
N TYR A 11 -0.60 -14.97 -11.63
CA TYR A 11 -0.26 -15.50 -12.95
C TYR A 11 0.26 -16.94 -12.84
N LYS A 12 -0.08 -17.78 -13.82
CA LYS A 12 0.23 -19.22 -13.85
C LYS A 12 -0.28 -19.95 -12.60
N GLY A 13 -1.50 -19.62 -12.16
CA GLY A 13 -2.20 -20.27 -11.07
C GLY A 13 -1.68 -19.94 -9.67
N ARG A 14 -0.86 -18.90 -9.52
CA ARG A 14 -0.30 -18.49 -8.22
C ARG A 14 0.02 -17.00 -8.14
N PHE A 15 0.25 -16.51 -6.92
CA PHE A 15 0.84 -15.18 -6.72
C PHE A 15 2.30 -15.16 -7.18
N MET A 16 2.59 -14.29 -8.14
CA MET A 16 3.94 -14.02 -8.63
C MET A 16 4.53 -12.77 -7.97
N VAL A 17 3.68 -11.84 -7.54
CA VAL A 17 4.04 -10.62 -6.80
C VAL A 17 3.04 -10.40 -5.67
N ALA A 18 3.53 -9.97 -4.51
CA ALA A 18 2.74 -9.48 -3.38
C ALA A 18 3.54 -8.38 -2.67
N GLN A 19 3.55 -7.19 -3.28
CA GLN A 19 4.33 -6.03 -2.89
C GLN A 19 3.64 -5.26 -1.76
N TYR A 20 4.23 -5.32 -0.57
CA TYR A 20 3.84 -4.42 0.52
C TYR A 20 4.16 -2.96 0.15
N THR A 21 3.22 -2.07 0.43
CA THR A 21 3.33 -0.63 0.12
C THR A 21 2.99 0.18 1.35
N GLN A 22 3.87 1.14 1.70
CA GLN A 22 3.68 1.94 2.91
C GLN A 22 2.82 3.21 2.71
N PHE A 23 2.71 3.73 1.49
CA PHE A 23 2.06 5.01 1.24
C PHE A 23 0.98 4.93 0.14
N ASP A 24 0.03 5.85 0.24
CA ASP A 24 -0.99 6.15 -0.76
C ASP A 24 -1.85 4.95 -1.18
N GLY A 25 -2.12 4.01 -0.27
CA GLY A 25 -2.86 2.78 -0.56
C GLY A 25 -4.30 2.95 -1.05
N TYR A 26 -4.91 4.14 -0.96
CA TYR A 26 -6.28 4.39 -1.42
C TYR A 26 -6.45 4.25 -2.94
N LEU A 27 -7.71 4.26 -3.39
CA LEU A 27 -8.11 4.20 -4.80
C LEU A 27 -7.46 5.32 -5.61
N GLU A 28 -7.34 6.51 -5.06
CA GLU A 28 -6.77 7.70 -5.69
C GLU A 28 -5.24 7.63 -5.81
N GLY A 29 -4.58 6.78 -5.01
CA GLY A 29 -3.13 6.60 -4.98
C GLY A 29 -2.69 5.35 -5.75
N GLN A 30 -2.46 4.24 -5.04
CA GLN A 30 -2.00 2.99 -5.63
C GLN A 30 -3.02 2.42 -6.62
N GLY A 31 -4.32 2.43 -6.28
CA GLY A 31 -5.38 1.95 -7.18
C GLY A 31 -5.37 2.68 -8.53
N TRP A 32 -5.25 4.01 -8.51
CA TRP A 32 -5.18 4.84 -9.70
C TRP A 32 -3.90 4.61 -10.50
N SER A 33 -2.79 4.41 -9.80
CA SER A 33 -1.50 4.12 -10.42
C SER A 33 -1.54 2.79 -11.18
N ILE A 34 -2.21 1.78 -10.63
CA ILE A 34 -2.47 0.49 -11.30
C ILE A 34 -3.40 0.71 -12.50
N LEU A 35 -4.53 1.41 -12.33
CA LEU A 35 -5.46 1.64 -13.44
C LEU A 35 -4.80 2.37 -14.61
N LYS A 36 -4.01 3.43 -14.34
CA LYS A 36 -3.21 4.14 -15.37
C LYS A 36 -2.24 3.22 -16.10
N PHE A 37 -1.67 2.24 -15.42
CA PHE A 37 -0.82 1.24 -16.04
C PHE A 37 -1.64 0.33 -16.97
N LEU A 38 -2.78 -0.17 -16.50
CA LEU A 38 -3.57 -1.18 -17.21
C LEU A 38 -4.26 -0.63 -18.48
N VAL A 39 -4.67 0.64 -18.48
CA VAL A 39 -5.36 1.26 -19.65
C VAL A 39 -4.42 1.53 -20.84
N VAL A 40 -3.10 1.45 -20.65
CA VAL A 40 -2.14 1.69 -21.73
C VAL A 40 -1.99 0.43 -22.57
N HIS A 41 -2.27 0.56 -23.87
CA HIS A 41 -2.18 -0.54 -24.82
C HIS A 41 -0.78 -1.19 -24.82
N GLY A 42 -0.74 -2.53 -24.79
CA GLY A 42 0.50 -3.32 -24.77
C GLY A 42 1.16 -3.43 -23.40
N ASN A 43 0.70 -2.74 -22.36
CA ASN A 43 1.26 -2.89 -21.01
C ASN A 43 1.03 -4.29 -20.45
N ILE A 44 -0.12 -4.90 -20.71
CA ILE A 44 -0.43 -6.27 -20.26
C ILE A 44 0.52 -7.29 -20.91
N ASP A 45 0.76 -7.18 -22.21
CA ASP A 45 1.68 -8.08 -22.92
C ASP A 45 3.11 -7.93 -22.41
N ARG A 46 3.56 -6.68 -22.23
CA ARG A 46 4.87 -6.38 -21.65
C ARG A 46 4.98 -6.87 -20.21
N LEU A 47 3.92 -6.76 -19.43
CA LEU A 47 3.87 -7.28 -18.07
C LEU A 47 4.00 -8.81 -18.07
N LYS A 48 3.22 -9.51 -18.91
CA LYS A 48 3.29 -10.97 -19.07
C LYS A 48 4.68 -11.43 -19.50
N ALA A 49 5.31 -10.76 -20.46
CA ALA A 49 6.70 -11.04 -20.88
C ALA A 49 7.72 -10.76 -19.76
N GLY A 50 7.55 -9.65 -19.06
CA GLY A 50 8.39 -9.24 -17.94
C GLY A 50 8.39 -10.23 -16.77
N MET A 51 7.32 -11.01 -16.58
CA MET A 51 7.22 -12.01 -15.52
C MET A 51 8.32 -13.07 -15.57
N GLU A 52 8.94 -13.30 -16.73
CA GLU A 52 10.06 -14.25 -16.86
C GLU A 52 11.32 -13.81 -16.11
N PHE A 53 11.45 -12.51 -15.84
CA PHE A 53 12.59 -11.92 -15.11
C PHE A 53 12.33 -11.75 -13.61
N VAL A 54 11.10 -12.05 -13.15
CA VAL A 54 10.74 -11.97 -11.74
C VAL A 54 11.28 -13.18 -10.99
N SER A 55 12.11 -12.92 -9.98
CA SER A 55 12.69 -13.94 -9.11
C SER A 55 12.09 -13.83 -7.71
N ILE A 56 11.22 -14.77 -7.33
CA ILE A 56 10.71 -14.85 -5.97
C ILE A 56 11.84 -15.37 -5.07
N ILE A 57 12.19 -14.60 -4.04
CA ILE A 57 13.25 -14.92 -3.09
C ILE A 57 12.68 -15.11 -1.69
N ASP A 58 13.38 -15.92 -0.88
CA ASP A 58 13.06 -16.10 0.54
C ASP A 58 13.77 -15.06 1.43
N ARG A 59 13.53 -15.15 2.74
CA ARG A 59 14.12 -14.25 3.74
C ARG A 59 15.64 -14.42 3.84
N GLU A 60 16.17 -15.61 3.66
CA GLU A 60 17.62 -15.85 3.73
C GLU A 60 18.31 -15.14 2.55
N ARG A 61 17.81 -15.36 1.34
CA ARG A 61 18.33 -14.70 0.14
C ARG A 61 18.13 -13.20 0.18
N LEU A 62 17.01 -12.71 0.71
CA LEU A 62 16.82 -11.28 0.95
C LEU A 62 17.91 -10.75 1.89
N THR A 63 18.17 -11.43 3.00
CA THR A 63 19.20 -11.03 3.98
C THR A 63 20.58 -10.99 3.32
N GLN A 64 20.92 -11.99 2.50
CA GLN A 64 22.16 -12.01 1.74
C GLN A 64 22.26 -10.85 0.74
N LEU A 65 21.18 -10.56 0.01
CA LEU A 65 21.13 -9.51 -1.01
C LEU A 65 21.28 -8.10 -0.41
N VAL A 66 20.83 -7.88 0.82
CA VAL A 66 20.95 -6.57 1.48
C VAL A 66 22.15 -6.51 2.43
N SER A 67 22.79 -7.64 2.72
CA SER A 67 24.03 -7.70 3.47
C SER A 67 25.14 -6.99 2.70
N GLY A 68 25.88 -6.11 3.36
CA GLY A 68 26.91 -5.28 2.71
C GLY A 68 26.38 -4.05 1.97
N HIS A 69 25.07 -3.96 1.72
CA HIS A 69 24.47 -2.77 1.09
C HIS A 69 24.19 -1.63 2.08
N GLY A 70 25.18 -1.31 2.92
CA GLY A 70 25.15 -0.12 3.79
C GLY A 70 25.58 1.14 3.05
N TYR A 71 25.12 2.30 3.51
CA TYR A 71 25.64 3.61 3.08
C TYR A 71 26.86 3.98 3.93
N THR A 72 28.01 3.36 3.65
CA THR A 72 29.24 3.50 4.43
C THR A 72 30.32 4.32 3.74
N THR A 73 30.11 4.70 2.48
CA THR A 73 31.06 5.45 1.65
C THR A 73 30.46 6.77 1.16
N SER A 74 31.29 7.72 0.74
CA SER A 74 30.85 8.97 0.11
C SER A 74 31.37 9.07 -1.32
N ASP A 75 30.60 9.68 -2.22
CA ASP A 75 31.04 10.00 -3.57
C ASP A 75 31.96 11.23 -3.61
N HIS A 76 32.37 11.63 -4.82
CA HIS A 76 33.24 12.80 -5.02
C HIS A 76 32.62 14.14 -4.59
N SER A 77 31.29 14.20 -4.42
CA SER A 77 30.56 15.38 -3.95
C SER A 77 30.37 15.40 -2.42
N GLY A 78 30.80 14.35 -1.73
CA GLY A 78 30.58 14.15 -0.30
C GLY A 78 29.19 13.57 0.03
N GLN A 79 28.41 13.15 -0.97
CA GLN A 79 27.13 12.48 -0.76
C GLN A 79 27.39 11.04 -0.31
N MET A 80 26.71 10.60 0.77
CA MET A 80 26.76 9.20 1.18
C MET A 80 26.13 8.30 0.11
N VAL A 81 26.83 7.24 -0.26
CA VAL A 81 26.43 6.26 -1.27
C VAL A 81 26.67 4.84 -0.78
N CYS A 82 25.87 3.91 -1.29
CA CYS A 82 26.09 2.47 -1.14
C CYS A 82 27.21 2.02 -2.09
N GLU A 83 27.82 0.86 -1.81
CA GLU A 83 28.83 0.24 -2.67
C GLU A 83 28.34 0.00 -4.11
N CYS A 84 27.03 -0.21 -4.31
CA CYS A 84 26.45 -0.31 -5.65
C CYS A 84 26.27 1.05 -6.37
N GLY A 85 26.70 2.16 -5.77
CA GLY A 85 26.59 3.51 -6.29
C GLY A 85 25.25 4.20 -6.02
N ALA A 86 24.30 3.54 -5.36
CA ALA A 86 23.02 4.14 -5.02
C ALA A 86 23.19 5.23 -3.95
N PRO A 87 22.68 6.45 -4.15
CA PRO A 87 22.76 7.52 -3.16
C PRO A 87 21.91 7.19 -1.93
N GLN A 88 22.39 7.59 -0.75
CA GLN A 88 21.62 7.50 0.48
C GLN A 88 20.37 8.39 0.35
N PRO A 89 19.16 7.84 0.56
CA PRO A 89 17.96 8.64 0.56
C PRO A 89 17.94 9.54 1.81
N PHE A 90 17.40 10.75 1.65
CA PHE A 90 17.21 11.69 2.77
C PHE A 90 16.31 11.09 3.87
N SER A 91 15.32 10.30 3.46
CA SER A 91 14.44 9.51 4.33
C SER A 91 14.22 8.12 3.73
N GLY A 92 14.33 7.06 4.52
CA GLY A 92 14.21 5.70 4.01
C GLY A 92 14.94 4.64 4.84
N PRO A 93 15.05 3.41 4.34
CA PRO A 93 15.80 2.36 5.00
C PRO A 93 17.28 2.74 5.11
N GLY A 94 17.91 2.40 6.24
CA GLY A 94 19.34 2.62 6.46
C GLY A 94 20.26 1.72 5.60
N THR A 95 19.66 0.83 4.80
CA THR A 95 20.33 -0.05 3.84
C THR A 95 19.77 0.18 2.44
N CYS A 96 20.64 0.08 1.45
CA CYS A 96 20.25 0.06 0.05
C CYS A 96 19.58 -1.29 -0.25
N VAL A 97 18.42 -1.22 -0.89
CA VAL A 97 17.66 -2.40 -1.32
C VAL A 97 17.31 -2.25 -2.80
N PRO A 98 17.28 -3.36 -3.58
CA PRO A 98 16.76 -3.32 -4.94
C PRO A 98 15.38 -2.65 -4.97
N PRO A 99 15.07 -1.80 -5.99
CA PRO A 99 13.79 -1.11 -6.02
C PRO A 99 12.60 -2.07 -5.99
N SER A 100 12.70 -3.27 -6.57
CA SER A 100 11.62 -4.28 -6.53
C SER A 100 11.35 -4.86 -5.14
N LEU A 101 12.21 -4.59 -4.15
CA LEU A 101 12.06 -4.96 -2.74
C LEU A 101 11.73 -3.76 -1.86
N SER A 102 11.73 -2.54 -2.42
CA SER A 102 11.44 -1.33 -1.66
C SER A 102 9.95 -1.19 -1.38
N ARG A 103 9.62 -0.97 -0.11
CA ARG A 103 8.28 -0.58 0.36
C ARG A 103 7.74 0.73 -0.24
N MET A 104 8.60 1.49 -0.93
CA MET A 104 8.24 2.75 -1.61
C MET A 104 7.83 2.52 -3.07
N THR A 105 8.08 1.34 -3.61
CA THR A 105 7.85 1.06 -5.03
C THR A 105 6.37 1.04 -5.38
N GLY A 106 5.54 0.46 -4.51
CA GLY A 106 4.09 0.40 -4.74
C GLY A 106 3.75 -0.13 -6.12
N ALA A 107 2.77 0.50 -6.77
CA ALA A 107 2.28 0.12 -8.10
C ALA A 107 3.32 0.28 -9.20
N ASN A 108 4.43 0.98 -8.94
CA ASN A 108 5.51 1.09 -9.92
C ASN A 108 6.19 -0.27 -10.18
N ILE A 109 5.97 -1.29 -9.34
CA ILE A 109 6.42 -2.65 -9.61
C ILE A 109 5.89 -3.18 -10.96
N LEU A 110 4.69 -2.76 -11.38
CA LEU A 110 4.13 -3.12 -12.68
C LEU A 110 4.98 -2.56 -13.83
N ASN A 111 5.38 -1.29 -13.74
CA ASN A 111 6.26 -0.66 -14.74
C ASN A 111 7.65 -1.31 -14.77
N MET A 112 8.20 -1.62 -13.60
CA MET A 112 9.50 -2.28 -13.49
C MET A 112 9.50 -3.63 -14.20
N ILE A 113 8.46 -4.44 -13.96
CA ILE A 113 8.35 -5.75 -14.59
C ILE A 113 8.08 -5.61 -16.09
N ALA A 114 7.17 -4.72 -16.50
CA ALA A 114 6.88 -4.50 -17.93
C ALA A 114 8.02 -3.84 -18.72
N SER A 115 9.07 -3.37 -18.04
CA SER A 115 10.29 -2.83 -18.67
C SER A 115 11.49 -3.77 -18.53
N ALA A 116 11.29 -4.95 -17.93
CA ALA A 116 12.35 -5.92 -17.69
C ALA A 116 12.87 -6.52 -19.01
N SER A 117 14.16 -6.85 -19.00
CA SER A 117 14.91 -7.47 -20.09
C SER A 117 15.89 -8.50 -19.53
N ASP A 118 16.66 -9.15 -20.39
CA ASP A 118 17.70 -10.12 -20.04
C ASP A 118 18.77 -9.59 -19.08
N GLN A 119 18.99 -8.27 -19.05
CA GLN A 119 19.90 -7.61 -18.12
C GLN A 119 19.23 -7.24 -16.78
N SER A 120 17.92 -7.47 -16.63
CA SER A 120 17.17 -7.13 -15.43
C SER A 120 17.20 -8.26 -14.42
N TYR A 121 17.52 -7.92 -13.17
CA TYR A 121 17.30 -8.79 -12.02
C TYR A 121 16.21 -8.19 -11.14
N LEU A 122 15.04 -8.84 -11.07
CA LEU A 122 13.89 -8.37 -10.29
C LEU A 122 13.57 -9.34 -9.14
N PRO A 123 14.32 -9.28 -8.03
CA PRO A 123 13.99 -10.04 -6.84
C PRO A 123 12.71 -9.48 -6.21
N VAL A 124 11.79 -10.36 -5.82
CA VAL A 124 10.57 -10.00 -5.07
C VAL A 124 10.39 -10.94 -3.89
N THR A 125 9.83 -10.43 -2.79
CA THR A 125 9.32 -11.25 -1.69
C THR A 125 7.81 -11.22 -1.70
N LEU A 126 7.16 -12.35 -1.40
CA LEU A 126 5.71 -12.39 -1.30
C LEU A 126 5.26 -12.01 0.11
N GLY A 127 4.79 -10.78 0.28
CA GLY A 127 4.25 -10.28 1.55
C GLY A 127 2.78 -10.62 1.78
N LEU A 128 2.32 -11.80 1.36
CA LEU A 128 0.89 -12.14 1.30
C LEU A 128 0.19 -12.04 2.66
N GLU A 129 0.81 -12.51 3.74
CA GLU A 129 0.24 -12.49 5.10
C GLU A 129 -0.17 -11.09 5.58
N PHE A 130 0.36 -10.02 4.95
CA PHE A 130 -0.06 -8.66 5.27
C PHE A 130 -1.56 -8.43 5.06
N VAL A 131 -2.21 -9.15 4.13
CA VAL A 131 -3.67 -9.06 3.94
C VAL A 131 -4.47 -9.48 5.17
N ASN A 132 -3.87 -10.27 6.07
CA ASN A 132 -4.52 -10.71 7.31
C ASN A 132 -4.48 -9.64 8.41
N ASP A 133 -3.63 -8.61 8.25
CA ASP A 133 -3.53 -7.49 9.17
C ASP A 133 -4.64 -6.46 8.88
N GLY A 134 -5.87 -6.74 9.30
CA GLY A 134 -7.02 -5.87 9.05
C GLY A 134 -6.91 -4.47 9.65
N LEU A 135 -6.01 -4.25 10.61
CA LEU A 135 -5.76 -2.93 11.20
C LEU A 135 -4.90 -2.05 10.29
N PHE A 136 -3.92 -2.65 9.61
CA PHE A 136 -2.95 -1.91 8.81
C PHE A 136 -3.07 -2.12 7.31
N CYS A 137 -3.62 -3.24 6.83
CA CYS A 137 -3.87 -3.47 5.42
C CYS A 137 -5.23 -2.91 5.02
N GLU A 138 -5.24 -1.64 4.64
CA GLU A 138 -6.48 -0.93 4.27
C GLU A 138 -7.00 -1.37 2.90
N PHE A 139 -6.09 -1.62 1.95
CA PHE A 139 -6.41 -2.07 0.59
C PHE A 139 -5.48 -3.19 0.12
N ALA A 140 -6.03 -4.09 -0.69
CA ALA A 140 -5.24 -4.99 -1.52
C ALA A 140 -5.73 -4.89 -2.98
N TYR A 141 -4.79 -4.92 -3.90
CA TYR A 141 -5.04 -4.85 -5.34
C TYR A 141 -4.49 -6.10 -5.99
N CYS A 142 -5.21 -6.72 -6.91
CA CYS A 142 -4.72 -7.88 -7.65
C CYS A 142 -4.92 -7.68 -9.15
N VAL A 143 -3.83 -7.73 -9.90
CA VAL A 143 -3.87 -7.87 -11.36
C VAL A 143 -3.76 -9.36 -11.67
N ASP A 144 -4.87 -9.98 -12.03
CA ASP A 144 -4.92 -11.38 -12.42
C ASP A 144 -4.73 -11.50 -13.94
N LEU A 145 -3.56 -12.01 -14.33
CA LEU A 145 -3.16 -12.20 -15.71
C LEU A 145 -3.66 -13.52 -16.31
N ASP A 146 -4.15 -14.44 -15.49
CA ASP A 146 -4.77 -15.69 -15.96
C ASP A 146 -6.25 -15.46 -16.31
N ALA A 147 -6.94 -14.64 -15.52
CA ALA A 147 -8.34 -14.29 -15.73
C ALA A 147 -8.56 -12.96 -16.49
N ASP A 148 -7.48 -12.23 -16.77
CA ASP A 148 -7.50 -10.89 -17.37
C ASP A 148 -8.43 -9.90 -16.64
N VAL A 149 -8.28 -9.82 -15.30
CA VAL A 149 -9.05 -8.91 -14.44
C VAL A 149 -8.18 -8.06 -13.50
N PHE A 150 -8.69 -6.88 -13.16
CA PHE A 150 -8.19 -6.02 -12.09
C PHE A 150 -9.16 -6.04 -10.92
N GLU A 151 -8.68 -6.52 -9.77
CA GLU A 151 -9.47 -6.71 -8.56
C GLU A 151 -9.04 -5.74 -7.46
N ILE A 152 -10.03 -5.22 -6.76
CA ILE A 152 -9.87 -4.28 -5.65
C ILE A 152 -10.49 -4.89 -4.41
N PHE A 153 -9.72 -4.94 -3.34
CA PHE A 153 -10.11 -5.49 -2.05
C PHE A 153 -9.86 -4.46 -0.93
N ALA A 154 -10.70 -4.48 0.09
CA ALA A 154 -10.50 -3.69 1.31
C ALA A 154 -11.22 -4.31 2.52
N GLY A 155 -11.03 -3.70 3.67
CA GLY A 155 -11.63 -4.12 4.94
C GLY A 155 -11.07 -5.44 5.44
N CYS A 156 -11.68 -5.99 6.49
CA CYS A 156 -11.31 -7.28 7.04
C CYS A 156 -12.57 -8.09 7.34
N VAL A 157 -12.69 -9.26 6.73
CA VAL A 157 -13.83 -10.17 6.90
C VAL A 157 -13.33 -11.54 7.31
N GLU A 158 -14.13 -12.27 8.09
CA GLU A 158 -13.83 -13.66 8.42
C GLU A 158 -13.78 -14.52 7.16
N LYS A 159 -12.84 -15.47 7.11
CA LYS A 159 -12.82 -16.47 6.04
C LYS A 159 -14.09 -17.33 6.09
N PRO A 160 -14.65 -17.72 4.93
CA PRO A 160 -15.75 -18.67 4.89
C PRO A 160 -15.35 -19.97 5.59
N LYS A 161 -16.19 -20.46 6.51
CA LYS A 161 -15.97 -21.75 7.16
C LYS A 161 -16.17 -22.84 6.12
N LYS A 162 -15.18 -23.73 5.96
CA LYS A 162 -15.32 -24.95 5.14
C LYS A 162 -16.50 -25.76 5.69
N THR A 163 -17.67 -25.70 5.08
CA THR A 163 -18.78 -26.58 5.44
C THR A 163 -18.46 -27.98 4.93
N SER A 164 -18.45 -28.96 5.83
CA SER A 164 -18.27 -30.38 5.56
C SER A 164 -19.50 -31.00 4.86
N SER A 165 -19.91 -30.42 3.74
CA SER A 165 -20.91 -30.98 2.84
C SER A 165 -20.23 -31.41 1.55
N ASN A 166 -20.31 -32.72 1.26
CA ASN A 166 -19.88 -33.38 0.02
C ASN A 166 -20.72 -32.95 -1.20
N ASP A 167 -20.90 -31.65 -1.42
CA ASP A 167 -21.46 -31.14 -2.66
C ASP A 167 -20.31 -30.65 -3.55
N THR A 168 -19.54 -31.62 -4.03
CA THR A 168 -18.41 -31.44 -4.95
C THR A 168 -18.90 -31.13 -6.37
N SER A 169 -20.06 -30.48 -6.51
CA SER A 169 -20.62 -30.06 -7.77
C SER A 169 -20.26 -28.58 -8.03
N LYS A 170 -19.00 -28.39 -8.44
CA LYS A 170 -18.47 -27.11 -8.95
C LYS A 170 -18.66 -25.91 -7.99
N GLU A 171 -17.81 -25.83 -6.97
CA GLU A 171 -17.25 -24.52 -6.65
C GLU A 171 -16.41 -24.11 -7.87
N GLU A 172 -17.06 -23.53 -8.89
CA GLU A 172 -16.36 -22.58 -9.75
C GLU A 172 -15.81 -21.54 -8.79
N LEU A 173 -14.51 -21.65 -8.46
CA LEU A 173 -13.77 -20.64 -7.73
C LEU A 173 -14.00 -19.32 -8.47
N LEU A 174 -14.98 -18.54 -8.02
CA LEU A 174 -15.31 -17.28 -8.65
C LEU A 174 -14.07 -16.40 -8.54
N ILE A 175 -13.57 -15.98 -9.69
CA ILE A 175 -12.39 -15.13 -9.85
C ILE A 175 -12.47 -13.99 -8.80
N GLY A 176 -11.44 -13.90 -7.97
CA GLY A 176 -11.32 -12.90 -6.91
C GLY A 176 -11.96 -13.24 -5.57
N GLN A 177 -13.05 -14.01 -5.50
CA GLN A 177 -13.76 -14.24 -4.23
C GLN A 177 -12.96 -15.10 -3.23
N CYS A 178 -12.11 -15.99 -3.74
CA CYS A 178 -11.32 -16.89 -2.92
C CYS A 178 -9.82 -16.53 -2.86
N ARG A 179 -9.45 -15.34 -3.37
CA ARG A 179 -8.07 -14.95 -3.68
C ARG A 179 -7.09 -15.13 -2.52
N PHE A 180 -7.53 -14.85 -1.29
CA PHE A 180 -6.68 -14.84 -0.10
C PHE A 180 -7.07 -15.91 0.93
N LEU A 181 -7.96 -16.86 0.61
CA LEU A 181 -8.46 -17.83 1.59
C LEU A 181 -7.36 -18.74 2.17
N GLU A 182 -6.39 -19.09 1.34
CA GLU A 182 -5.24 -19.93 1.71
C GLU A 182 -4.12 -19.14 2.42
N VAL A 183 -4.26 -17.82 2.57
CA VAL A 183 -3.22 -16.96 3.19
C VAL A 183 -3.47 -16.83 4.69
N GLY A 184 -2.53 -17.26 5.51
CA GLY A 184 -2.64 -17.23 6.98
C GLY A 184 -3.48 -18.38 7.54
N ALA A 185 -3.76 -18.33 8.85
CA ALA A 185 -4.55 -19.33 9.57
C ALA A 185 -6.03 -19.30 9.17
N GLU A 186 -6.77 -20.37 9.48
CA GLU A 186 -8.22 -20.44 9.19
C GLU A 186 -9.05 -19.42 9.98
N THR A 187 -8.53 -18.96 11.13
CA THR A 187 -9.15 -17.95 11.99
C THR A 187 -8.80 -16.52 11.60
N ASP A 188 -7.86 -16.33 10.68
CA ASP A 188 -7.44 -14.99 10.25
C ASP A 188 -8.50 -14.35 9.36
N THR A 189 -8.57 -13.03 9.39
CA THR A 189 -9.41 -12.26 8.46
C THR A 189 -8.72 -12.11 7.10
N VAL A 190 -9.51 -11.84 6.07
CA VAL A 190 -9.03 -11.51 4.71
C VAL A 190 -9.77 -10.28 4.18
N PRO A 191 -9.21 -9.55 3.21
CA PRO A 191 -9.89 -8.40 2.65
C PRO A 191 -11.04 -8.83 1.74
N LYS A 192 -12.14 -8.09 1.78
CA LYS A 192 -13.33 -8.34 0.97
C LYS A 192 -13.12 -7.83 -0.45
N LEU A 193 -13.51 -8.61 -1.45
CA LEU A 193 -13.56 -8.15 -2.84
C LEU A 193 -14.62 -7.05 -2.98
N LEU A 194 -14.21 -5.86 -3.43
CA LEU A 194 -15.09 -4.73 -3.69
C LEU A 194 -15.54 -4.70 -5.14
N MET A 195 -14.59 -4.86 -6.06
CA MET A 195 -14.79 -4.82 -7.51
C MET A 195 -13.79 -5.72 -8.22
N SER A 196 -14.22 -6.26 -9.35
CA SER A 196 -13.39 -6.96 -10.33
C SER A 196 -13.75 -6.42 -11.71
N TYR A 197 -12.75 -5.89 -12.41
CA TYR A 197 -12.89 -5.30 -13.73
C TYR A 197 -12.18 -6.18 -14.76
N PRO A 198 -12.88 -6.75 -15.74
CA PRO A 198 -12.24 -7.28 -16.93
C PRO A 198 -11.32 -6.22 -17.58
N PHE A 199 -10.16 -6.63 -18.11
CA PHE A 199 -9.22 -5.69 -18.74
C PHE A 199 -9.82 -4.96 -19.95
N ASP A 200 -10.80 -5.56 -20.62
CA ASP A 200 -11.54 -4.95 -21.73
C ASP A 200 -12.67 -4.01 -21.28
N HIS A 201 -12.99 -3.97 -19.98
CA HIS A 201 -14.03 -3.13 -19.36
C HIS A 201 -13.49 -2.39 -18.12
N LEU A 202 -12.27 -1.86 -18.20
CA LEU A 202 -11.69 -1.03 -17.13
C LEU A 202 -12.42 0.32 -17.00
N PRO A 203 -12.47 0.90 -15.79
CA PRO A 203 -12.98 2.26 -15.60
C PRO A 203 -12.19 3.27 -16.42
N GLY A 204 -12.89 4.24 -17.01
CA GLY A 204 -12.26 5.19 -17.94
C GLY A 204 -11.35 6.21 -17.25
N ASN A 205 -11.53 6.44 -15.95
CA ASN A 205 -10.75 7.38 -15.14
C ASN A 205 -10.95 7.11 -13.64
N LEU A 206 -10.22 7.85 -12.81
CA LEU A 206 -10.28 7.73 -11.35
C LEU A 206 -11.70 7.93 -10.78
N ASN A 207 -12.41 8.98 -11.20
CA ASN A 207 -13.74 9.28 -10.66
C ASN A 207 -14.72 8.15 -10.97
N ASP A 208 -14.64 7.60 -12.18
CA ASP A 208 -15.45 6.45 -12.58
C ASP A 208 -15.16 5.23 -11.68
N MET A 209 -13.89 4.90 -11.48
CA MET A 209 -13.49 3.81 -10.57
C MET A 209 -13.99 4.03 -9.13
N VAL A 210 -13.78 5.22 -8.57
CA VAL A 210 -14.21 5.56 -7.20
C VAL A 210 -15.73 5.47 -7.08
N ASN A 211 -16.48 6.04 -8.03
CA ASN A 211 -17.94 6.00 -8.01
C ASN A 211 -18.49 4.58 -8.09
N GLN A 212 -17.95 3.75 -8.99
CA GLN A 212 -18.38 2.36 -9.13
C GLN A 212 -18.06 1.53 -7.87
N VAL A 213 -16.86 1.68 -7.30
CA VAL A 213 -16.47 0.96 -6.07
C VAL A 213 -17.33 1.37 -4.89
N THR A 214 -17.52 2.68 -4.67
CA THR A 214 -18.28 3.21 -3.52
C THR A 214 -19.77 2.91 -3.64
N THR A 215 -20.38 3.08 -4.82
CA THR A 215 -21.81 2.80 -5.05
C THR A 215 -22.14 1.33 -4.80
N LYS A 216 -21.24 0.41 -5.16
CA LYS A 216 -21.45 -1.03 -4.95
C LYS A 216 -21.16 -1.47 -3.50
N ASN A 217 -20.40 -0.67 -2.74
CA ASN A 217 -19.96 -1.00 -1.39
C ASN A 217 -20.27 0.13 -0.40
N PRO A 218 -21.52 0.61 -0.31
CA PRO A 218 -21.84 1.82 0.47
C PRO A 218 -21.42 1.71 1.93
N ASP A 219 -21.65 0.55 2.56
CA ASP A 219 -21.34 0.27 3.96
C ASP A 219 -19.86 0.44 4.33
N MET A 220 -18.95 0.40 3.36
CA MET A 220 -17.51 0.58 3.60
C MET A 220 -17.05 2.04 3.53
N PHE A 221 -17.88 2.93 2.99
CA PHE A 221 -17.54 4.33 2.73
C PHE A 221 -18.54 5.31 3.35
N ILE A 222 -19.44 4.82 4.22
CA ILE A 222 -20.30 5.70 5.02
C ILE A 222 -19.40 6.54 5.92
N LYS A 223 -19.49 7.86 5.80
CA LYS A 223 -18.93 8.77 6.80
C LYS A 223 -19.86 8.70 8.00
N ASP A 224 -19.33 8.30 9.15
CA ASP A 224 -20.06 8.50 10.39
C ASP A 224 -20.28 10.01 10.55
N ASP A 225 -21.54 10.44 10.46
CA ASP A 225 -21.95 11.85 10.65
C ASP A 225 -21.72 12.35 12.10
N GLU A 226 -21.02 11.60 12.95
CA GLU A 226 -20.74 11.95 14.34
C GLU A 226 -19.53 12.89 14.54
N ASP A 227 -18.74 13.13 13.50
CA ASP A 227 -17.56 14.01 13.55
C ASP A 227 -17.79 15.41 12.95
N GLU A 228 -19.03 15.89 12.84
CA GLU A 228 -19.25 17.34 12.69
C GLU A 228 -18.99 18.03 14.04
N PRO A 229 -17.99 18.93 14.14
CA PRO A 229 -17.83 19.74 15.33
C PRO A 229 -19.07 20.62 15.48
N LYS A 230 -19.88 20.35 16.51
CA LYS A 230 -21.00 21.22 16.90
C LYS A 230 -20.47 22.65 17.01
N SER A 231 -20.92 23.51 16.10
CA SER A 231 -20.63 24.94 16.13
C SER A 231 -20.98 25.48 17.52
N PRO A 232 -20.12 26.27 18.18
CA PRO A 232 -20.43 26.80 19.50
C PRO A 232 -21.63 27.75 19.38
N THR A 233 -22.73 27.38 20.02
CA THR A 233 -23.89 28.24 20.22
C THR A 233 -23.48 29.46 21.03
N LYS A 234 -23.64 30.64 20.44
CA LYS A 234 -23.58 31.93 21.15
C LYS A 234 -24.66 31.98 22.22
N LYS A 235 -24.23 32.01 23.49
CA LYS A 235 -24.90 32.39 24.75
C LYS A 235 -23.97 31.84 25.84
N ASP A 236 -23.30 32.62 26.67
CA ASP A 236 -23.81 33.74 27.46
C ASP A 236 -22.71 34.81 27.66
N GLU A 237 -23.05 36.05 27.34
CA GLU A 237 -22.50 37.22 28.02
C GLU A 237 -23.29 37.34 29.33
N GLU A 238 -22.64 37.24 30.48
CA GLU A 238 -22.80 38.14 31.64
C GLU A 238 -22.05 37.58 32.86
N ASP A 239 -21.52 38.54 33.62
CA ASP A 239 -21.01 38.43 34.99
C ASP A 239 -19.64 37.78 35.24
N GLU A 240 -18.59 38.60 35.11
CA GLU A 240 -17.61 38.68 36.19
C GLU A 240 -17.10 40.12 36.39
N LYS A 241 -17.60 40.74 37.46
CA LYS A 241 -17.06 41.97 38.05
C LYS A 241 -16.70 41.67 39.49
N SER A 242 -15.62 42.30 39.95
CA SER A 242 -14.99 42.24 41.29
C SER A 242 -13.99 41.08 41.47
N GLY A 243 -12.77 41.27 41.95
CA GLY A 243 -12.22 42.40 42.70
C GLY A 243 -10.71 42.57 42.59
N GLU A 244 -10.31 43.68 43.20
CA GLU A 244 -9.07 44.45 43.19
C GLU A 244 -7.76 43.77 43.63
N VAL A 245 -6.69 44.15 42.90
CA VAL A 245 -5.43 44.83 43.35
C VAL A 245 -4.43 44.08 44.24
N LYS A 246 -3.18 43.98 43.77
CA LYS A 246 -1.91 44.57 44.32
C LYS A 246 -0.70 43.91 43.64
N ASP A 247 0.01 44.64 42.76
CA ASP A 247 1.17 45.53 43.03
C ASP A 247 2.50 44.81 43.34
N SER A 248 3.44 44.95 42.42
CA SER A 248 4.90 45.22 42.57
C SER A 248 5.59 44.88 41.22
N GLU A 249 5.84 45.89 40.36
CA GLU A 249 7.08 46.68 40.26
C GLU A 249 8.32 45.82 39.91
N GLU A 250 8.79 45.93 38.66
CA GLU A 250 10.03 46.64 38.24
C GLU A 250 11.31 45.84 38.58
N LYS A 251 12.35 45.69 37.75
CA LYS A 251 12.83 46.31 36.50
C LYS A 251 14.08 45.50 36.04
N HIS A 252 14.48 45.68 34.77
CA HIS A 252 15.85 45.87 34.22
C HIS A 252 17.10 45.35 35.01
N ASP A 253 18.20 44.86 34.45
CA ASP A 253 18.76 44.88 33.10
C ASP A 253 20.03 44.00 33.05
N GLU A 254 20.43 43.67 31.83
CA GLU A 254 21.80 43.62 31.27
C GLU A 254 23.01 42.88 31.91
N THR A 255 23.77 42.31 30.95
CA THR A 255 25.23 42.24 30.79
C THR A 255 26.05 41.04 31.29
N GLU A 256 26.65 40.36 30.30
CA GLU A 256 28.09 40.05 30.12
C GLU A 256 28.89 39.54 31.32
N THR A 257 29.56 38.38 31.22
CA THR A 257 30.97 38.22 30.78
C THR A 257 31.50 36.80 31.08
N THR A 258 32.22 36.25 30.09
CA THR A 258 33.42 35.37 30.15
C THR A 258 33.71 34.52 31.39
N SER A 259 33.82 33.19 31.20
CA SER A 259 35.08 32.40 31.21
C SER A 259 34.80 30.95 30.83
#